data_AF-A0A4W5PMD9-F1
#
_entry.id   AF-A0A4W5PMD9-F1
#
_cell.length_a   1.000
_cell.length_b   1.000
_cell.length_c   1.000
_cell.angle_alpha   90.00
_cell.angle_beta   90.00
_cell.angle_gamma   90.00
#
_symmetry.space_group_name_H-M   'P 1'
#
loop_
_entity.id
_entity.type
_entity.pdbx_description
1 polymer ?
#
loop_
_entity_poly.entity_id
_entity_poly.type
_entity_poly.pdbx_seq_one_letter_code
_entity_poly.pdbx_strand_id
1 'polypeptide(L)'
;MQTLTPHVYWAQRHGDIYLRVELSDAKNLDICVQDNTLQFKAQGHGAKGDHDYEFSLDFLEPVKPEVSHRSTQRLVNVTVRKQEQRWWDRLTLQERKPLFLAPDFDRWLDESDAEMELQAKEEEKINKVSIESRIRKDPYLGLKKGYLFMYNLVQFLGFSWIFVNMTVRLFILGQDSFYDTFHTIADMMYFCQMMAVAEVINPLVGLVKTGVFPAMIQVVGRNVILFVIFGSLEEMQNKAVVFFVFYLWSTIEIFR
;
A
#
# COMPACT_ATOMS: atom_id res chain seq x y z
N MET A 1 9.87 55.01 -2.87
CA MET A 1 10.88 54.02 -3.29
C MET A 1 10.48 53.54 -4.68
N GLN A 2 11.40 53.54 -5.65
CA GLN A 2 11.10 53.07 -7.01
C GLN A 2 11.11 51.54 -7.00
N THR A 3 9.97 50.93 -7.30
CA THR A 3 9.86 49.49 -7.52
C THR A 3 10.43 49.14 -8.89
N LEU A 4 11.38 48.20 -8.95
CA LEU A 4 12.03 47.79 -10.19
C LEU A 4 11.63 46.37 -10.59
N THR A 5 11.59 46.08 -11.88
CA THR A 5 11.33 44.74 -12.40
C THR A 5 12.66 44.02 -12.67
N PRO A 6 12.91 42.84 -12.10
CA PRO A 6 14.11 42.05 -12.38
C PRO A 6 14.01 41.37 -13.75
N HIS A 7 15.13 40.93 -14.31
CA HIS A 7 15.11 40.07 -15.49
C HIS A 7 14.69 38.65 -15.09
N VAL A 8 13.75 38.07 -15.85
CA VAL A 8 13.18 36.75 -15.57
C VAL A 8 13.29 35.89 -16.81
N TYR A 9 13.94 34.74 -16.68
CA TYR A 9 14.03 33.73 -17.72
C TYR A 9 12.99 32.64 -17.47
N TRP A 10 12.36 32.11 -18.51
CA TRP A 10 11.37 31.04 -18.36
C TRP A 10 11.55 29.88 -19.33
N ALA A 11 11.20 28.69 -18.87
CA ALA A 11 11.06 27.48 -19.67
C ALA A 11 9.89 26.64 -19.14
N GLN A 12 9.43 25.68 -19.92
CA GLN A 12 8.33 24.79 -19.52
C GLN A 12 8.63 23.32 -19.81
N ARG A 13 7.86 22.47 -19.15
CA ARG A 13 7.60 21.07 -19.49
C ARG A 13 6.08 20.89 -19.49
N HIS A 14 5.60 19.70 -19.84
CA HIS A 14 4.17 19.43 -19.83
C HIS A 14 3.53 19.64 -18.45
N GLY A 15 4.24 19.34 -17.35
CA GLY A 15 3.69 19.49 -15.99
C GLY A 15 4.14 20.71 -15.20
N ASP A 16 5.28 21.30 -15.54
CA ASP A 16 5.96 22.29 -14.69
C ASP A 16 6.43 23.50 -15.52
N ILE A 17 6.44 24.67 -14.88
CA ILE A 17 6.96 25.93 -15.40
C ILE A 17 8.16 26.32 -14.55
N TYR A 18 9.26 26.66 -15.20
CA TYR A 18 10.49 27.12 -14.57
C TYR A 18 10.65 28.61 -14.82
N LEU A 19 10.86 29.37 -13.75
CA LEU A 19 11.19 30.78 -13.78
C LEU A 19 12.52 30.98 -13.07
N ARG A 20 13.47 31.62 -13.72
CA ARG A 20 14.78 31.98 -13.19
C ARG A 20 14.86 33.49 -13.12
N VAL A 21 14.80 34.03 -11.91
CA VAL A 21 14.91 35.47 -11.64
C VAL A 21 16.38 35.80 -11.40
N GLU A 22 16.91 36.73 -12.19
CA GLU A 22 18.29 37.22 -12.07
C GLU A 22 18.37 38.26 -10.95
N LEU A 23 18.51 37.75 -9.72
CA LEU A 23 18.62 38.55 -8.51
C LEU A 23 19.64 37.90 -7.57
N SER A 24 20.73 38.62 -7.31
CA SER A 24 21.78 38.19 -6.38
C SER A 24 21.47 38.62 -4.94
N ASP A 25 21.90 37.81 -3.98
CA ASP A 25 21.72 38.04 -2.53
C ASP A 25 20.28 38.43 -2.14
N ALA A 26 19.30 37.72 -2.70
CA ALA A 26 17.88 37.97 -2.45
C ALA A 26 17.50 37.78 -0.97
N LYS A 27 16.90 38.82 -0.38
CA LYS A 27 16.38 38.91 0.99
C LYS A 27 14.89 39.24 0.93
N ASN A 28 14.15 38.90 1.99
CA ASN A 28 12.70 39.14 2.10
C ASN A 28 11.91 38.62 0.89
N LEU A 29 12.17 37.36 0.53
CA LEU A 29 11.54 36.70 -0.60
C LEU A 29 10.07 36.37 -0.27
N ASP A 30 9.14 36.99 -0.99
CA ASP A 30 7.71 36.71 -0.95
C ASP A 30 7.24 36.31 -2.35
N ILE A 31 6.79 35.05 -2.47
CA ILE A 31 6.32 34.46 -3.73
C ILE A 31 4.97 33.84 -3.46
N CYS A 32 3.93 34.40 -4.05
CA CYS A 32 2.56 33.94 -3.89
C CYS A 32 1.89 33.77 -5.26
N VAL A 33 1.05 32.75 -5.41
CA VAL A 33 0.15 32.62 -6.55
C VAL A 33 -1.26 32.91 -6.07
N GLN A 34 -1.87 33.98 -6.61
CA GLN A 34 -3.24 34.38 -6.34
C GLN A 34 -3.99 34.48 -7.66
N ASP A 35 -5.15 33.83 -7.77
CA ASP A 35 -6.02 33.92 -8.96
C ASP A 35 -5.30 33.70 -10.31
N ASN A 36 -4.38 32.73 -10.36
CA ASN A 36 -3.55 32.42 -11.54
C ASN A 36 -2.50 33.48 -11.92
N THR A 37 -2.23 34.43 -11.02
CA THR A 37 -1.18 35.42 -11.11
C THR A 37 -0.08 35.10 -10.11
N LEU A 38 1.15 34.94 -10.60
CA LEU A 38 2.34 34.86 -9.76
C LEU A 38 2.76 36.27 -9.36
N GLN A 39 2.78 36.53 -8.05
CA GLN A 39 3.36 37.73 -7.46
C GLN A 39 4.71 37.39 -6.84
N PHE A 40 5.73 38.16 -7.21
CA PHE A 40 7.09 38.02 -6.70
C PHE A 40 7.55 39.35 -6.12
N LYS A 41 8.06 39.33 -4.89
CA LYS A 41 8.71 40.46 -4.22
C LYS A 41 9.99 39.99 -3.54
N ALA A 42 11.08 40.70 -3.77
CA ALA A 42 12.34 40.45 -3.09
C ALA A 42 13.24 41.69 -3.10
N GLN A 43 14.05 41.85 -2.07
CA GLN A 43 15.13 42.84 -2.04
C GLN A 43 16.44 42.17 -2.45
N GLY A 44 17.20 42.75 -3.36
CA GLY A 44 18.49 42.16 -3.75
C GLY A 44 19.25 43.00 -4.77
N HIS A 45 20.34 42.43 -5.27
CA HIS A 45 21.20 43.05 -6.26
C HIS A 45 20.81 42.57 -7.66
N GLY A 46 20.23 43.45 -8.48
CA GLY A 46 19.88 43.16 -9.87
C GLY A 46 20.64 44.04 -10.86
N ALA A 47 20.18 44.07 -12.11
CA ALA A 47 20.79 44.87 -13.18
C ALA A 47 20.87 46.38 -12.91
N LYS A 48 20.10 46.88 -11.92
CA LYS A 48 20.05 48.29 -11.51
C LYS A 48 20.64 48.54 -10.11
N GLY A 49 21.34 47.56 -9.54
CA GLY A 49 21.91 47.63 -8.19
C GLY A 49 21.00 47.06 -7.10
N ASP A 50 21.24 47.49 -5.86
CA ASP A 50 20.50 47.03 -4.67
C ASP A 50 19.18 47.77 -4.51
N HIS A 51 18.09 47.10 -4.85
CA HIS A 51 16.74 47.67 -4.81
C HIS A 51 15.69 46.62 -4.44
N ASP A 52 14.47 47.11 -4.18
CA ASP A 52 13.28 46.27 -4.05
C ASP A 52 12.76 45.93 -5.45
N TYR A 53 12.74 44.63 -5.74
CA TYR A 53 12.33 44.08 -7.01
C TYR A 53 10.97 43.40 -6.88
N GLU A 54 10.06 43.73 -7.80
CA GLU A 54 8.69 43.18 -7.83
C GLU A 54 8.26 42.93 -9.27
N PHE A 55 7.54 41.84 -9.49
CA PHE A 55 6.77 41.63 -10.72
C PHE A 55 5.52 40.81 -10.46
N SER A 56 4.55 40.96 -11.35
CA SER A 56 3.35 40.14 -11.43
C SER A 56 3.26 39.50 -12.81
N LEU A 57 2.89 38.22 -12.85
CA LEU A 57 2.84 37.44 -14.08
C LEU A 57 1.54 36.62 -14.13
N ASP A 58 0.66 36.97 -15.06
CA ASP A 58 -0.60 36.26 -15.30
C ASP A 58 -0.36 35.07 -16.24
N PHE A 59 -0.65 33.85 -15.77
CA PHE A 59 -0.47 32.64 -16.57
C PHE A 59 -1.60 32.46 -17.60
N LEU A 60 -1.29 31.78 -18.72
CA LEU A 60 -2.25 31.47 -19.78
C LEU A 60 -3.38 30.56 -19.29
N GLU A 61 -3.02 29.48 -18.60
CA GLU A 61 -3.90 28.44 -18.10
C GLU A 61 -3.71 28.30 -16.58
N PRO A 62 -4.65 27.67 -15.86
CA PRO A 62 -4.59 27.61 -14.40
C PRO A 62 -3.41 26.78 -13.89
N VAL A 63 -2.75 27.28 -12.85
CA VAL A 63 -1.66 26.62 -12.11
C VAL A 63 -2.07 26.23 -10.69
N LYS A 64 -1.35 25.29 -10.09
CA LYS A 64 -1.54 24.95 -8.68
C LYS A 64 -0.99 26.07 -7.79
N PRO A 65 -1.60 26.33 -6.62
CA PRO A 65 -1.15 27.37 -5.69
C PRO A 65 0.20 27.03 -5.02
N GLU A 66 0.63 25.77 -5.09
CA GLU A 66 1.91 25.32 -4.55
C GLU A 66 3.07 25.79 -5.42
N VAL A 67 3.85 26.73 -4.91
CA VAL A 67 5.08 27.21 -5.54
C VAL A 67 6.28 26.66 -4.80
N SER A 68 7.17 26.00 -5.55
CA SER A 68 8.47 25.62 -5.02
C SER A 68 9.51 26.64 -5.47
N HIS A 69 10.33 27.13 -4.54
CA HIS A 69 11.39 28.08 -4.87
C HIS A 69 12.72 27.65 -4.24
N ARG A 70 13.81 28.03 -4.90
CA ARG A 70 15.18 27.83 -4.45
C ARG A 70 15.97 29.11 -4.72
N SER A 71 16.30 29.81 -3.65
CA SER A 71 17.22 30.95 -3.71
C SER A 71 18.67 30.46 -3.68
N THR A 72 19.51 31.02 -4.54
CA THR A 72 20.97 30.88 -4.52
C THR A 72 21.60 32.26 -4.39
N GLN A 73 22.92 32.34 -4.22
CA GLN A 73 23.62 33.63 -4.11
C GLN A 73 23.44 34.54 -5.34
N ARG A 74 23.17 33.98 -6.52
CA ARG A 74 23.15 34.72 -7.80
C ARG A 74 21.77 34.83 -8.45
N LEU A 75 20.87 33.93 -8.10
CA LEU A 75 19.62 33.73 -8.82
C LEU A 75 18.57 33.08 -7.93
N VAL A 76 17.30 33.38 -8.22
CA VAL A 76 16.14 32.76 -7.57
C VAL A 76 15.43 31.89 -8.60
N ASN A 77 15.42 30.58 -8.37
CA ASN A 77 14.69 29.64 -9.19
C ASN A 77 13.31 29.41 -8.57
N VAL A 78 12.27 29.61 -9.36
CA VAL A 78 10.88 29.38 -8.99
C VAL A 78 10.32 28.32 -9.93
N THR A 79 9.65 27.33 -9.37
CA THR A 79 8.99 26.26 -10.10
C THR A 79 7.53 26.23 -9.71
N VAL A 80 6.69 26.43 -10.72
CA VAL A 80 5.23 26.49 -10.61
C VAL A 80 4.66 25.28 -11.33
N ARG A 81 3.75 24.56 -10.68
CA ARG A 81 3.16 23.34 -11.24
C ARG A 81 1.86 23.66 -11.98
N LYS A 82 1.73 23.19 -13.22
CA LYS A 82 0.50 23.35 -14.00
C LYS A 82 -0.62 22.51 -13.38
N GLN A 83 -1.87 22.93 -13.57
CA GLN A 83 -3.02 22.14 -13.15
C GLN A 83 -3.20 20.92 -14.05
N GLU A 84 -3.09 21.11 -15.36
CA GLU A 84 -3.14 20.05 -16.38
C GLU A 84 -1.77 19.86 -17.03
N GLN A 85 -1.43 18.62 -17.38
CA GLN A 85 -0.17 18.31 -18.05
C GLN A 85 -0.29 18.58 -19.55
N ARG A 86 -0.10 19.83 -19.96
CA ARG A 86 -0.22 20.27 -21.35
C ARG A 86 0.92 21.21 -21.75
N TRP A 87 1.28 21.17 -23.03
CA TRP A 87 2.17 22.16 -23.63
C TRP A 87 1.45 23.51 -23.80
N TRP A 88 2.13 24.62 -23.48
CA TRP A 88 1.55 25.96 -23.66
C TRP A 88 2.26 26.70 -24.79
N ASP A 89 1.52 27.20 -25.77
CA ASP A 89 2.12 28.00 -26.86
C ASP A 89 2.71 29.32 -26.38
N ARG A 90 2.20 29.84 -25.25
CA ARG A 90 2.70 31.04 -24.58
C ARG A 90 2.55 30.93 -23.06
N LEU A 91 3.43 31.62 -22.32
CA LEU A 91 3.38 31.62 -20.86
C LEU A 91 2.26 32.51 -20.31
N THR A 92 2.09 33.70 -20.90
CA THR A 92 1.19 34.74 -20.38
C THR A 92 -0.16 34.74 -21.07
N LEU A 93 -1.19 35.14 -20.34
CA LEU A 93 -2.52 35.36 -20.92
C LEU A 93 -2.50 36.50 -21.95
N GLN A 94 -1.74 37.56 -21.65
CA GLN A 94 -1.56 38.72 -22.52
C GLN A 94 -0.75 38.36 -23.77
N GLU A 95 -1.19 38.82 -24.94
CA GLU A 95 -0.49 38.62 -26.23
C GLU A 95 0.85 39.37 -26.28
N ARG A 96 0.93 40.52 -25.60
CA ARG A 96 2.17 41.29 -25.49
C ARG A 96 3.05 40.69 -24.40
N LYS A 97 4.18 40.14 -24.83
CA LYS A 97 5.21 39.62 -23.94
C LYS A 97 5.76 40.76 -23.03
N PRO A 98 5.79 40.58 -21.69
CA PRO A 98 6.41 41.55 -20.79
C PRO A 98 7.90 41.75 -21.10
N LEU A 99 8.37 43.00 -21.03
CA LEU A 99 9.75 43.36 -21.39
C LEU A 99 10.81 42.68 -20.50
N PHE A 100 10.45 42.34 -19.27
CA PHE A 100 11.34 41.72 -18.29
C PHE A 100 11.48 40.20 -18.49
N LEU A 101 10.61 39.59 -19.30
CA LEU A 101 10.54 38.14 -19.48
C LEU A 101 11.37 37.71 -20.71
N ALA A 102 12.19 36.68 -20.57
CA ALA A 102 13.01 36.13 -21.66
C ALA A 102 12.97 34.58 -21.66
N PRO A 103 13.17 33.91 -22.81
CA PRO A 103 13.34 32.46 -22.85
C PRO A 103 14.58 32.03 -22.06
N ASP A 104 14.47 30.98 -21.25
CA ASP A 104 15.58 30.35 -20.56
C ASP A 104 16.26 29.31 -21.47
N PHE A 105 17.25 29.74 -22.25
CA PHE A 105 17.98 28.86 -23.17
C PHE A 105 18.71 27.70 -22.47
N ASP A 106 19.05 27.83 -21.19
CA ASP A 106 19.73 26.77 -20.42
C ASP A 106 18.79 25.59 -20.13
N ARG A 107 17.47 25.82 -20.13
CA ARG A 107 16.42 24.82 -19.82
C ARG A 107 15.43 24.60 -20.96
N TRP A 108 15.62 25.31 -22.07
CA TRP A 108 14.72 25.28 -23.21
C TRP A 108 14.68 23.88 -23.82
N LEU A 109 13.48 23.35 -24.00
CA LEU A 109 13.21 22.16 -24.81
C LEU A 109 12.07 22.51 -25.75
N ASP A 110 12.01 21.84 -26.89
CA ASP A 110 10.81 21.84 -27.71
C ASP A 110 9.78 20.82 -27.16
N GLU A 111 8.59 20.85 -27.75
CA GLU A 111 7.48 19.98 -27.34
C GLU A 111 7.83 18.49 -27.49
N SER A 112 8.48 18.13 -28.60
CA SER A 112 8.88 16.75 -28.91
C SER A 112 9.90 16.18 -27.93
N ASP A 113 10.93 16.95 -27.57
CA ASP A 113 11.95 16.55 -26.62
C ASP A 113 11.35 16.42 -25.21
N ALA A 114 10.47 17.35 -24.84
CA ALA A 114 9.76 17.30 -23.56
C ALA A 114 8.79 16.10 -23.47
N GLU A 115 8.19 15.68 -24.58
CA GLU A 115 7.34 14.49 -24.65
C GLU A 115 8.18 13.21 -24.51
N MET A 116 9.33 13.13 -25.20
CA MET A 116 10.25 12.00 -25.09
C MET A 116 10.77 11.83 -23.65
N GLU A 117 11.11 12.91 -22.95
CA GLU A 117 11.51 12.85 -21.53
C GLU A 117 10.40 12.29 -20.62
N LEU A 118 9.13 12.59 -20.91
CA LEU A 118 8.00 12.09 -20.14
C LEU A 118 7.79 10.61 -20.38
N GLN A 119 7.79 10.19 -21.64
CA GLN A 119 7.66 8.78 -22.03
C GLN A 119 8.79 7.96 -21.40
N ALA A 120 10.05 8.41 -21.49
CA ALA A 120 11.18 7.73 -20.86
C ALA A 120 11.03 7.60 -19.34
N LYS A 121 10.55 8.64 -18.65
CA LYS A 121 10.28 8.60 -17.20
C LYS A 121 9.13 7.65 -16.85
N GLU A 122 8.11 7.56 -17.69
CA GLU A 122 7.00 6.61 -17.52
C GLU A 122 7.47 5.17 -17.75
N GLU A 123 8.24 4.92 -18.80
CA GLU A 123 8.86 3.62 -19.08
C GLU A 123 9.79 3.18 -17.94
N GLU A 124 10.63 4.06 -17.40
CA GLU A 124 11.48 3.75 -16.25
C GLU A 124 10.66 3.38 -15.02
N LYS A 125 9.55 4.06 -14.74
CA LYS A 125 8.64 3.74 -13.63
C LYS A 125 7.99 2.37 -13.84
N ILE A 126 7.48 2.11 -15.04
CA ILE A 126 6.90 0.83 -15.41
C ILE A 126 7.94 -0.28 -15.24
N ASN A 127 9.17 -0.05 -15.72
CA ASN A 127 10.25 -1.02 -15.63
C ASN A 127 10.65 -1.28 -14.17
N LYS A 128 10.79 -0.24 -13.33
CA LYS A 128 11.05 -0.39 -11.88
C LYS A 128 9.95 -1.19 -11.18
N VAL A 129 8.68 -0.90 -11.44
CA VAL A 129 7.54 -1.67 -10.89
C VAL A 129 7.58 -3.13 -11.38
N SER A 130 7.93 -3.35 -12.63
CA SER A 130 8.08 -4.70 -13.20
C SER A 130 9.25 -5.48 -12.57
N ILE A 131 10.36 -4.82 -12.24
CA ILE A 131 11.51 -5.43 -11.58
C ILE A 131 11.16 -5.73 -10.12
N GLU A 132 10.53 -4.78 -9.42
CA GLU A 132 10.12 -4.95 -8.02
C GLU A 132 9.14 -6.12 -7.85
N SER A 133 8.23 -6.31 -8.81
CA SER A 133 7.33 -7.47 -8.84
C SER A 133 8.01 -8.79 -9.23
N ARG A 134 9.09 -8.77 -10.03
CA ARG A 134 9.89 -9.96 -10.37
C ARG A 134 10.79 -10.45 -9.24
N ILE A 135 11.14 -9.57 -8.29
CA ILE A 135 11.86 -9.96 -7.08
C ILE A 135 10.88 -10.68 -6.15
N ARG A 136 10.73 -12.00 -6.37
CA ARG A 136 9.92 -12.92 -5.55
C ARG A 136 10.45 -12.91 -4.12
N LYS A 137 9.76 -12.18 -3.25
CA LYS A 137 10.20 -11.74 -1.92
C LYS A 137 10.37 -12.82 -0.84
N ASP A 138 10.40 -14.11 -1.17
CA ASP A 138 10.65 -15.15 -0.16
C ASP A 138 11.08 -16.48 -0.83
N PRO A 139 12.35 -16.93 -0.66
CA PRO A 139 12.80 -18.25 -1.13
C PRO A 139 11.96 -19.40 -0.56
N TYR A 140 11.40 -19.19 0.63
CA TYR A 140 10.62 -20.17 1.39
C TYR A 140 9.12 -20.17 1.05
N LEU A 141 8.66 -19.32 0.12
CA LEU A 141 7.22 -19.21 -0.19
C LEU A 141 6.63 -20.55 -0.68
N GLY A 142 7.39 -21.31 -1.48
CA GLY A 142 6.97 -22.64 -1.92
C GLY A 142 6.87 -23.64 -0.77
N LEU A 143 7.83 -23.60 0.16
CA LEU A 143 7.84 -24.45 1.36
C LEU A 143 6.67 -24.11 2.29
N LYS A 144 6.38 -22.81 2.52
CA LYS A 144 5.23 -22.35 3.30
C LYS A 144 3.90 -22.87 2.73
N LYS A 145 3.72 -22.75 1.41
CA LYS A 145 2.51 -23.25 0.71
C LYS A 145 2.40 -24.78 0.79
N GLY A 146 3.51 -25.49 0.56
CA GLY A 146 3.55 -26.95 0.64
C GLY A 146 3.22 -27.47 2.04
N TYR A 147 3.79 -26.85 3.08
CA TYR A 147 3.48 -27.15 4.47
C TYR A 147 1.98 -26.96 4.79
N LEU A 148 1.41 -25.80 4.44
CA LEU A 148 -0.01 -25.52 4.67
C LEU A 148 -0.91 -26.52 3.93
N PHE A 149 -0.57 -26.88 2.69
CA PHE A 149 -1.30 -27.90 1.94
C PHE A 149 -1.26 -29.26 2.64
N MET A 150 -0.07 -29.72 3.03
CA MET A 150 0.09 -31.01 3.71
C MET A 150 -0.64 -31.05 5.05
N TYR A 151 -0.56 -29.97 5.84
CA TYR A 151 -1.28 -29.84 7.10
C TYR A 151 -2.80 -29.99 6.90
N ASN A 152 -3.38 -29.22 5.98
CA ASN A 152 -4.82 -29.25 5.71
C ASN A 152 -5.25 -30.61 5.14
N LEU A 153 -4.42 -31.24 4.31
CA LEU A 153 -4.69 -32.58 3.78
C LEU A 153 -4.77 -33.63 4.90
N VAL A 154 -3.81 -33.62 5.84
CA VAL A 154 -3.81 -34.55 6.97
C VAL A 154 -5.02 -34.33 7.87
N GLN A 155 -5.37 -33.07 8.17
CA GLN A 155 -6.57 -32.74 8.95
C GLN A 155 -7.86 -33.21 8.25
N PHE A 156 -8.00 -32.93 6.95
CA PHE A 156 -9.14 -33.36 6.15
C PHE A 156 -9.30 -34.89 6.16
N LEU A 157 -8.22 -35.63 5.92
CA LEU A 157 -8.26 -37.10 5.95
C LEU A 157 -8.63 -37.63 7.33
N GLY A 158 -8.10 -37.01 8.40
CA GLY A 158 -8.40 -37.41 9.76
C GLY A 158 -9.86 -37.20 10.14
N PHE A 159 -10.39 -36.01 9.92
CA PHE A 159 -11.80 -35.72 10.22
C PHE A 159 -12.77 -36.43 9.28
N SER A 160 -12.41 -36.65 8.01
CA SER A 160 -13.18 -37.47 7.07
C SER A 160 -13.28 -38.91 7.55
N TRP A 161 -12.18 -39.50 8.00
CA TRP A 161 -12.21 -40.84 8.60
C TRP A 161 -13.12 -40.91 9.82
N ILE A 162 -13.03 -39.93 10.74
CA ILE A 162 -13.89 -39.84 11.93
C ILE A 162 -15.36 -39.77 11.52
N PHE A 163 -15.70 -38.86 10.60
CA PHE A 163 -17.07 -38.64 10.15
C PHE A 163 -17.66 -39.88 9.49
N VAL A 164 -16.92 -40.53 8.59
CA VAL A 164 -17.38 -41.75 7.91
C VAL A 164 -17.55 -42.88 8.91
N ASN A 165 -16.58 -43.10 9.82
CA ASN A 165 -16.65 -44.16 10.82
C ASN A 165 -17.87 -43.99 11.74
N MET A 166 -18.09 -42.77 12.23
CA MET A 166 -19.27 -42.44 13.04
C MET A 166 -20.58 -42.61 12.28
N THR A 167 -20.63 -42.19 11.02
CA THR A 167 -21.83 -42.33 10.17
C THR A 167 -22.15 -43.82 9.93
N VAL A 168 -21.16 -44.63 9.59
CA VAL A 168 -21.34 -46.07 9.38
C VAL A 168 -21.81 -46.75 10.67
N ARG A 169 -21.20 -46.43 11.81
CA ARG A 169 -21.63 -46.96 13.13
C ARG A 169 -23.04 -46.56 13.49
N LEU A 170 -23.45 -45.34 13.17
CA LEU A 170 -24.83 -44.89 13.39
C LEU A 170 -25.83 -45.74 12.59
N PHE A 171 -25.51 -46.08 11.34
CA PHE A 171 -26.38 -46.92 10.51
C PHE A 171 -26.41 -48.39 10.93
N ILE A 172 -25.29 -48.93 11.45
CA ILE A 172 -25.19 -50.35 11.82
C ILE A 172 -25.69 -50.60 13.26
N LEU A 173 -25.26 -49.79 14.23
CA LEU A 173 -25.53 -49.99 15.66
C LEU A 173 -26.69 -49.11 16.19
N GLY A 174 -27.16 -48.13 15.42
CA GLY A 174 -28.25 -47.26 15.86
C GLY A 174 -27.88 -46.44 17.09
N GLN A 175 -28.70 -46.48 18.15
CA GLN A 175 -28.46 -45.68 19.35
C GLN A 175 -27.26 -46.16 20.19
N ASP A 176 -26.86 -47.42 20.05
CA ASP A 176 -25.72 -47.96 20.81
C ASP A 176 -24.40 -47.29 20.40
N SER A 177 -24.30 -46.80 19.14
CA SER A 177 -23.11 -46.06 18.69
C SER A 177 -22.88 -44.78 19.47
N PHE A 178 -23.92 -44.18 20.06
CA PHE A 178 -23.79 -42.94 20.83
C PHE A 178 -22.96 -43.12 22.10
N TYR A 179 -23.01 -44.32 22.69
CA TYR A 179 -22.36 -44.63 23.95
C TYR A 179 -20.96 -45.24 23.75
N ASP A 180 -20.70 -45.84 22.59
CA ASP A 180 -19.40 -46.45 22.20
C ASP A 180 -18.45 -45.49 21.45
N THR A 181 -18.91 -44.27 21.13
CA THR A 181 -18.15 -43.33 20.29
C THR A 181 -16.79 -42.98 20.87
N PHE A 182 -16.74 -42.68 22.18
CA PHE A 182 -15.50 -42.24 22.80
C PHE A 182 -14.41 -43.31 22.66
N HIS A 183 -14.70 -44.55 23.04
CA HIS A 183 -13.73 -45.65 23.04
C HIS A 183 -13.20 -46.01 21.66
N THR A 184 -13.93 -45.67 20.60
CA THR A 184 -13.59 -46.06 19.22
C THR A 184 -13.00 -44.92 18.39
N ILE A 185 -13.32 -43.67 18.73
CA ILE A 185 -12.95 -42.49 17.95
C ILE A 185 -11.97 -41.57 18.70
N ALA A 186 -11.89 -41.65 20.03
CA ALA A 186 -11.13 -40.69 20.84
C ALA A 186 -9.66 -40.60 20.43
N ASP A 187 -8.98 -41.71 20.16
CA ASP A 187 -7.56 -41.69 19.76
C ASP A 187 -7.31 -40.84 18.50
N MET A 188 -8.16 -41.01 17.48
CA MET A 188 -8.04 -40.23 16.25
C MET A 188 -8.44 -38.77 16.46
N MET A 189 -9.44 -38.52 17.31
CA MET A 189 -9.85 -37.17 17.69
C MET A 189 -8.74 -36.44 18.46
N TYR A 190 -8.08 -37.12 19.40
CA TYR A 190 -6.90 -36.59 20.12
C TYR A 190 -5.78 -36.25 19.15
N PHE A 191 -5.48 -37.14 18.21
CA PHE A 191 -4.45 -36.88 17.20
C PHE A 191 -4.74 -35.62 16.37
N CYS A 192 -5.96 -35.48 15.83
CA CYS A 192 -6.35 -34.32 15.02
C CYS A 192 -6.32 -33.01 15.84
N GLN A 193 -6.80 -33.04 17.09
CA GLN A 193 -6.78 -31.86 17.97
C GLN A 193 -5.39 -31.48 18.46
N MET A 194 -4.48 -32.44 18.68
CA MET A 194 -3.08 -32.13 18.97
C MET A 194 -2.42 -31.39 17.79
N MET A 195 -2.68 -31.82 16.55
CA MET A 195 -2.20 -31.12 15.36
C MET A 195 -2.86 -29.74 15.18
N ALA A 196 -4.07 -29.54 15.69
CA ALA A 196 -4.78 -28.25 15.61
C ALA A 196 -4.07 -27.10 16.34
N VAL A 197 -3.07 -27.39 17.20
CA VAL A 197 -2.18 -26.36 17.75
C VAL A 197 -1.44 -25.59 16.64
N ALA A 198 -1.16 -26.24 15.51
CA ALA A 198 -0.57 -25.57 14.35
C ALA A 198 -1.45 -24.42 13.82
N GLU A 199 -2.76 -24.45 14.04
CA GLU A 199 -3.69 -23.37 13.63
C GLU A 199 -3.46 -22.08 14.39
N VAL A 200 -2.90 -22.17 15.60
CA VAL A 200 -2.45 -21.01 16.37
C VAL A 200 -1.07 -20.56 15.92
N ILE A 201 -0.17 -21.50 15.66
CA ILE A 201 1.22 -21.22 15.26
C ILE A 201 1.28 -20.56 13.88
N ASN A 202 0.43 -20.98 12.95
CA ASN A 202 0.39 -20.47 11.59
C ASN A 202 0.21 -18.95 11.51
N PRO A 203 -0.82 -18.34 12.11
CA PRO A 203 -0.95 -16.89 12.16
C PRO A 203 0.10 -16.24 13.07
N LEU A 204 0.58 -16.92 14.13
CA LEU A 204 1.61 -16.40 15.04
C LEU A 204 2.96 -16.15 14.32
N VAL A 205 3.34 -17.06 13.42
CA VAL A 205 4.55 -16.96 12.57
C VAL A 205 4.29 -16.12 11.31
N GLY A 206 3.05 -15.65 11.10
CA GLY A 206 2.67 -14.89 9.92
C GLY A 206 2.57 -15.73 8.63
N LEU A 207 2.40 -17.04 8.74
CA LEU A 207 2.13 -17.93 7.60
C LEU A 207 0.74 -17.69 7.00
N VAL A 208 -0.21 -17.27 7.83
CA VAL A 208 -1.59 -16.99 7.43
C VAL A 208 -1.99 -15.61 7.95
N LYS A 209 -2.81 -14.88 7.19
CA LYS A 209 -3.27 -13.52 7.51
C LYS A 209 -4.40 -13.47 8.55
N THR A 210 -4.81 -14.62 9.10
CA THR A 210 -5.89 -14.71 10.09
C THR A 210 -5.42 -14.18 11.44
N GLY A 211 -6.35 -13.68 12.24
CA GLY A 211 -6.04 -13.23 13.60
C GLY A 211 -5.63 -14.42 14.49
N VAL A 212 -4.57 -14.25 15.29
CA VAL A 212 -4.10 -15.27 16.25
C VAL A 212 -5.14 -15.51 17.35
N PHE A 213 -5.79 -14.46 17.85
CA PHE A 213 -6.71 -14.55 18.99
C PHE A 213 -7.93 -15.45 18.73
N PRO A 214 -8.67 -15.34 17.60
CA PRO A 214 -9.76 -16.27 17.29
C PRO A 214 -9.30 -17.74 17.22
N ALA A 215 -8.15 -18.01 16.58
CA ALA A 215 -7.61 -19.36 16.48
C ALA A 215 -7.26 -19.95 17.85
N MET A 216 -6.68 -19.13 18.74
CA MET A 216 -6.39 -19.57 20.12
C MET A 216 -7.66 -19.94 20.89
N ILE A 217 -8.67 -19.08 20.86
CA ILE A 217 -9.92 -19.33 21.60
C ILE A 217 -10.60 -20.60 21.09
N GLN A 218 -10.62 -20.82 19.77
CA GLN A 218 -11.21 -22.01 19.17
C GLN A 218 -10.46 -23.29 19.57
N VAL A 219 -9.13 -23.31 19.42
CA VAL A 219 -8.32 -24.51 19.71
C VAL A 219 -8.33 -24.82 21.21
N VAL A 220 -8.18 -23.81 22.07
CA VAL A 220 -8.24 -23.99 23.53
C VAL A 220 -9.62 -24.48 23.96
N GLY A 221 -10.71 -23.90 23.43
CA GLY A 221 -12.06 -24.32 23.75
C GLY A 221 -12.32 -25.79 23.44
N ARG A 222 -11.91 -26.26 22.25
CA ARG A 222 -12.03 -27.68 21.87
C ARG A 222 -11.15 -28.59 22.72
N ASN A 223 -9.92 -28.17 23.02
CA ASN A 223 -8.99 -28.94 23.84
C ASN A 223 -9.46 -29.08 25.29
N VAL A 224 -10.08 -28.05 25.87
CA VAL A 224 -10.67 -28.16 27.22
C VAL A 224 -11.80 -29.19 27.22
N ILE A 225 -12.69 -29.16 26.24
CA ILE A 225 -13.78 -30.14 26.15
C ILE A 225 -13.22 -31.56 25.95
N LEU A 226 -12.24 -31.74 25.06
CA LEU A 226 -11.72 -33.07 24.76
C LEU A 226 -10.82 -33.63 25.88
N PHE A 227 -9.79 -32.90 26.30
CA PHE A 227 -8.78 -33.43 27.23
C PHE A 227 -9.22 -33.31 28.70
N VAL A 228 -9.89 -32.21 29.07
CA VAL A 228 -10.31 -32.00 30.46
C VAL A 228 -11.64 -32.67 30.72
N ILE A 229 -12.68 -32.37 29.93
CA ILE A 229 -14.02 -32.91 30.20
C ILE A 229 -14.08 -34.39 29.82
N PHE A 230 -13.90 -34.75 28.55
CA PHE A 230 -14.05 -36.15 28.13
C PHE A 230 -12.86 -37.03 28.55
N GLY A 231 -11.64 -36.48 28.54
CA GLY A 231 -10.43 -37.22 28.90
C GLY A 231 -10.29 -37.50 30.40
N SER A 232 -10.75 -36.61 31.28
CA SER A 232 -10.59 -36.78 32.74
C SER A 232 -11.85 -37.30 33.45
N LEU A 233 -13.03 -37.22 32.82
CA LEU A 233 -14.30 -37.69 33.41
C LEU A 233 -14.81 -38.92 32.65
N GLU A 234 -14.51 -40.12 33.17
CA GLU A 234 -14.96 -41.39 32.58
C GLU A 234 -16.50 -41.47 32.46
N GLU A 235 -17.23 -40.86 33.41
CA GLU A 235 -18.70 -40.79 33.38
C GLU A 235 -19.27 -40.08 32.13
N MET A 236 -18.49 -39.15 31.56
CA MET A 236 -18.88 -38.38 30.38
C MET A 236 -18.62 -39.13 29.07
N GLN A 237 -17.70 -40.10 29.07
CA GLN A 237 -17.29 -40.84 27.87
C GLN A 237 -18.43 -41.70 27.32
N ASN A 238 -19.25 -42.26 28.21
CA ASN A 238 -20.42 -43.06 27.89
C ASN A 238 -21.70 -42.19 27.82
N LYS A 239 -21.62 -40.95 27.36
CA LYS A 239 -22.79 -40.08 27.17
C LYS A 239 -22.94 -39.74 25.70
N ALA A 240 -24.19 -39.72 25.21
CA ALA A 240 -24.50 -39.37 23.82
C ALA A 240 -23.98 -37.99 23.38
N VAL A 241 -23.72 -37.07 24.32
CA VAL A 241 -23.11 -35.76 24.03
C VAL A 241 -21.78 -35.89 23.29
N VAL A 242 -20.98 -36.92 23.58
CA VAL A 242 -19.69 -37.15 22.90
C VAL A 242 -19.90 -37.37 21.41
N PHE A 243 -20.88 -38.19 21.04
CA PHE A 243 -21.23 -38.43 19.64
C PHE A 243 -21.57 -37.13 18.93
N PHE A 244 -22.47 -36.31 19.49
CA PHE A 244 -22.87 -35.06 18.83
C PHE A 244 -21.71 -34.08 18.70
N VAL A 245 -20.88 -33.95 19.73
CA VAL A 245 -19.71 -33.06 19.69
C VAL A 245 -18.71 -33.52 18.63
N PHE A 246 -18.35 -34.80 18.60
CA PHE A 246 -17.38 -35.33 17.63
C PHE A 246 -17.91 -35.30 16.20
N TYR A 247 -19.21 -35.58 16.02
CA TYR A 247 -19.86 -35.53 14.71
C TYR A 247 -19.93 -34.09 14.17
N LEU A 248 -20.30 -33.12 15.01
CA LEU A 248 -20.33 -31.71 14.61
C LEU A 248 -18.94 -31.18 14.30
N TRP A 249 -17.95 -31.47 15.15
CA TRP A 249 -16.57 -31.03 14.91
C TRP A 249 -16.00 -31.64 13.62
N SER A 250 -16.18 -32.94 13.39
CA SER A 250 -15.71 -33.58 12.15
C SER A 250 -16.40 -33.03 10.92
N THR A 251 -17.71 -32.76 11.00
CA THR A 251 -18.45 -32.11 9.90
C THR A 251 -17.88 -30.73 9.60
N ILE A 252 -17.71 -29.87 10.61
CA ILE A 252 -17.20 -28.50 10.44
C ILE A 252 -15.80 -28.51 9.82
N GLU A 253 -14.91 -29.37 10.28
CA GLU A 253 -13.52 -29.41 9.80
C GLU A 253 -13.38 -29.99 8.39
N ILE A 254 -14.33 -30.80 7.91
CA ILE A 254 -14.36 -31.29 6.51
C ILE A 254 -14.75 -30.18 5.53
N PHE A 255 -15.63 -29.26 5.94
CA PHE A 255 -16.14 -28.19 5.07
C PHE A 255 -15.32 -26.89 5.14
N ARG A 256 -14.33 -26.81 6.03
CA ARG A 256 -13.46 -25.65 6.22
C ARG A 256 -12.40 -25.56 5.12
#